data_AF-A4P087-F1
#
_entry.id   AF-A4P087-F1
#
_cell.length_a   1.000
_cell.length_b   1.000
_cell.length_c   1.000
_cell.angle_alpha   90.00
_cell.angle_beta   90.00
_cell.angle_gamma   90.00
#
_symmetry.space_group_name_H-M   'P 1'
#
loop_
_entity.id
_entity.type
_entity.pdbx_description
1 polymer ?
#
loop_
_entity_poly.entity_id
_entity_poly.type
_entity_poly.pdbx_seq_one_letter_code
_entity_poly.pdbx_strand_id
1 'polypeptide(L)'
;MIDPNLLRNNLAEVAEKLKVKRNFMLDTEKLTALEDQRKNLQVTTENLQAERNARSKAIGAAKARGEDIAPLLAEMDDMGNQLTEAKAQLDAVLAEINQIALSIPNLPADEVPLGKDDTENKEILRWGTPRTFDFEVKDHVTLGEEANGLDFAAGAKLAGARFAVMKGQIAKMHRALAQFMLDLHTEQHGYLETYVPYLVNHATLYGTGQLPKFGKIYSIL
;
A
#
# COMPACT_ATOMS: atom_id res chain seq x y z
N MET A 1 -3.22 -1.04 -5.25
CA MET A 1 -4.28 -1.95 -4.76
C MET A 1 -4.81 -2.77 -5.92
N ILE A 2 -5.43 -3.92 -5.66
CA ILE A 2 -6.17 -4.67 -6.70
C ILE A 2 -7.40 -3.85 -7.12
N ASP A 3 -7.81 -3.97 -8.38
CA ASP A 3 -9.05 -3.37 -8.89
C ASP A 3 -10.25 -3.76 -8.00
N PRO A 4 -10.98 -2.78 -7.40
CA PRO A 4 -12.17 -3.05 -6.62
C PRO A 4 -13.24 -3.87 -7.36
N ASN A 5 -13.34 -3.75 -8.69
CA ASN A 5 -14.28 -4.53 -9.48
C ASN A 5 -13.95 -6.02 -9.48
N LEU A 6 -12.66 -6.37 -9.52
CA LEU A 6 -12.23 -7.78 -9.41
C LEU A 6 -12.56 -8.33 -8.02
N LEU A 7 -12.37 -7.54 -6.96
CA LEU A 7 -12.71 -7.95 -5.59
C LEU A 7 -14.21 -8.16 -5.37
N ARG A 8 -15.08 -7.52 -6.18
CA ARG A 8 -16.54 -7.68 -6.10
C ARG A 8 -17.07 -8.79 -6.98
N ASN A 9 -16.58 -8.87 -8.22
CA ASN A 9 -17.18 -9.73 -9.25
C ASN A 9 -16.41 -11.06 -9.43
N ASN A 10 -15.14 -11.10 -9.04
CA ASN A 10 -14.23 -12.24 -9.26
C ASN A 10 -13.54 -12.67 -7.95
N LEU A 11 -14.18 -12.45 -6.80
CA LEU A 11 -13.57 -12.64 -5.48
C LEU A 11 -12.97 -14.04 -5.29
N ALA A 12 -13.69 -15.09 -5.69
CA ALA A 12 -13.22 -16.47 -5.54
C ALA A 12 -11.96 -16.75 -6.36
N GLU A 13 -11.88 -16.25 -7.60
CA GLU A 13 -10.71 -16.41 -8.45
C GLU A 13 -9.50 -15.64 -7.88
N VAL A 14 -9.72 -14.41 -7.42
CA VAL A 14 -8.68 -13.59 -6.78
C VAL A 14 -8.15 -14.29 -5.53
N ALA A 15 -9.03 -14.80 -4.68
CA ALA A 15 -8.66 -15.51 -3.45
C ALA A 15 -7.83 -16.77 -3.75
N GLU A 16 -8.23 -17.56 -4.76
CA GLU A 16 -7.50 -18.76 -5.14
C GLU A 16 -6.11 -18.43 -5.71
N LYS A 17 -6.00 -17.43 -6.59
CA LYS A 17 -4.70 -16.99 -7.13
C LYS A 17 -3.76 -16.51 -6.02
N LEU A 18 -4.28 -15.73 -5.06
CA LEU A 18 -3.51 -15.26 -3.91
C LEU A 18 -3.07 -16.41 -3.00
N LYS A 19 -3.94 -17.37 -2.76
CA LYS A 19 -3.62 -18.55 -1.95
C LYS A 19 -2.54 -19.40 -2.61
N VAL A 20 -2.72 -19.76 -3.88
CA VAL A 20 -1.81 -20.64 -4.61
C VAL A 20 -0.46 -19.99 -4.87
N LYS A 21 -0.43 -18.72 -5.29
CA LYS A 21 0.83 -18.06 -5.72
C LYS A 21 1.53 -17.25 -4.64
N ARG A 22 0.88 -16.91 -3.53
CA ARG A 22 1.45 -16.08 -2.45
C ARG A 22 1.28 -16.68 -1.06
N ASN A 23 0.62 -17.83 -0.94
CA ASN A 23 0.19 -18.38 0.35
C ASN A 23 -0.58 -17.34 1.19
N PHE A 24 -1.38 -16.50 0.53
CA PHE A 24 -2.17 -15.45 1.17
C PHE A 24 -3.63 -15.86 1.20
N MET A 25 -4.19 -16.03 2.40
CA MET A 25 -5.61 -16.35 2.58
C MET A 25 -6.40 -15.05 2.65
N LEU A 26 -7.22 -14.80 1.62
CA LEU A 26 -8.17 -13.70 1.61
C LEU A 26 -9.46 -14.14 2.32
N ASP A 27 -9.91 -13.35 3.30
CA ASP A 27 -11.18 -13.57 4.00
C ASP A 27 -12.36 -13.16 3.11
N THR A 28 -12.80 -14.10 2.26
CA THR A 28 -13.86 -13.85 1.29
C THR A 28 -15.22 -13.70 1.95
N GLU A 29 -15.46 -14.36 3.09
CA GLU A 29 -16.73 -14.29 3.82
C GLU A 29 -16.92 -12.88 4.38
N LYS A 30 -15.90 -12.34 5.07
CA LYS A 30 -15.93 -10.98 5.59
C LYS A 30 -16.11 -9.95 4.49
N LEU A 31 -15.35 -10.06 3.39
CA LEU A 31 -15.43 -9.08 2.30
C LEU A 31 -16.80 -9.12 1.61
N THR A 32 -17.40 -10.31 1.46
CA THR A 32 -18.76 -10.46 0.91
C THR A 32 -19.80 -9.81 1.83
N ALA A 33 -19.73 -10.07 3.15
CA ALA A 33 -20.64 -9.48 4.12
C ALA A 33 -20.57 -7.94 4.13
N LEU A 34 -19.35 -7.37 4.06
CA LEU A 34 -19.16 -5.92 3.99
C LEU A 34 -19.69 -5.33 2.69
N GLU A 35 -19.47 -5.99 1.54
CA GLU A 35 -20.01 -5.52 0.26
C GLU A 35 -21.54 -5.58 0.20
N ASP A 36 -22.17 -6.58 0.82
CA ASP A 36 -23.63 -6.67 0.93
C ASP A 36 -24.18 -5.58 1.86
N GLN A 37 -23.53 -5.34 3.01
CA GLN A 37 -23.87 -4.23 3.90
C GLN A 37 -23.74 -2.88 3.18
N ARG A 38 -22.65 -2.68 2.43
CA ARG A 38 -22.40 -1.48 1.62
C ARG A 38 -23.52 -1.25 0.61
N LYS A 39 -23.94 -2.29 -0.12
CA LYS A 39 -25.06 -2.22 -1.09
C LYS A 39 -26.37 -1.82 -0.40
N ASN A 40 -26.71 -2.45 0.72
CA ASN A 40 -27.94 -2.18 1.44
C ASN A 40 -27.98 -0.75 2.00
N LEU A 41 -26.87 -0.29 2.59
CA LEU A 41 -26.74 1.09 3.10
C LEU A 41 -26.77 2.11 1.97
N GLN A 42 -26.17 1.80 0.82
CA GLN A 42 -26.22 2.67 -0.35
C GLN A 42 -27.67 2.83 -0.85
N VAL A 43 -28.41 1.74 -1.03
CA VAL A 43 -29.83 1.78 -1.44
C VAL A 43 -30.67 2.55 -0.42
N THR A 44 -30.45 2.31 0.87
CA THR A 44 -31.14 3.03 1.95
C THR A 44 -30.87 4.53 1.89
N THR A 45 -29.61 4.92 1.69
CA THR A 45 -29.18 6.32 1.59
C THR A 45 -29.82 7.00 0.38
N GLU A 46 -29.84 6.33 -0.76
CA GLU A 46 -30.44 6.83 -2.00
C GLU A 46 -31.96 7.02 -1.85
N ASN A 47 -32.65 6.04 -1.24
CA ASN A 47 -34.09 6.12 -0.96
C ASN A 47 -34.43 7.26 0.01
N LEU A 48 -33.74 7.35 1.15
CA LEU A 48 -33.94 8.43 2.12
C LEU A 48 -33.67 9.81 1.50
N GLN A 49 -32.65 9.92 0.65
CA GLN A 49 -32.34 11.16 -0.05
C GLN A 49 -33.44 11.53 -1.06
N ALA A 50 -33.98 10.56 -1.80
CA ALA A 50 -35.08 10.77 -2.73
C ALA A 50 -36.37 11.18 -2.00
N GLU A 51 -36.71 10.49 -0.92
CA GLU A 51 -37.89 10.79 -0.09
C GLU A 51 -37.79 12.17 0.55
N ARG A 52 -36.64 12.52 1.15
CA ARG A 52 -36.39 13.86 1.69
C ARG A 52 -36.60 14.93 0.63
N ASN A 53 -36.04 14.75 -0.58
CA ASN A 53 -36.18 15.72 -1.66
C ASN A 53 -37.64 15.87 -2.13
N ALA A 54 -38.40 14.78 -2.18
CA ALA A 54 -39.83 14.80 -2.52
C ALA A 54 -40.64 15.54 -1.44
N ARG A 55 -40.37 15.27 -0.16
CA ARG A 55 -41.01 15.94 0.98
C ARG A 55 -40.68 17.42 1.05
N SER A 56 -39.43 17.83 0.81
CA SER A 56 -39.05 19.25 0.74
C SER A 56 -39.83 20.01 -0.34
N LYS A 57 -40.07 19.39 -1.51
CA LYS A 57 -40.93 19.98 -2.55
C LYS A 57 -42.39 20.09 -2.10
N ALA A 58 -42.91 19.06 -1.44
CA ALA A 58 -44.28 19.06 -0.90
C ALA A 58 -44.49 20.13 0.17
N ILE A 59 -43.52 20.35 1.06
CA ILE A 59 -43.54 21.43 2.07
C ILE A 59 -43.60 22.80 1.40
N GLY A 60 -42.77 23.04 0.38
CA GLY A 60 -42.81 24.30 -0.37
C GLY A 60 -44.17 24.57 -1.01
N ALA A 61 -44.81 23.53 -1.55
CA ALA A 61 -46.14 23.63 -2.13
C ALA A 61 -47.25 23.84 -1.07
N ALA A 62 -47.18 23.13 0.06
CA ALA A 62 -48.13 23.28 1.18
C ALA A 62 -48.05 24.67 1.81
N LYS A 63 -46.82 25.19 2.00
CA LYS A 63 -46.57 26.55 2.47
C LYS A 63 -47.16 27.61 1.54
N ALA A 64 -47.10 27.39 0.22
CA ALA A 64 -47.72 28.28 -0.77
C ALA A 64 -49.26 28.24 -0.75
N ARG A 65 -49.85 27.12 -0.30
CA ARG A 65 -51.31 26.95 -0.13
C ARG A 65 -51.83 27.39 1.25
N GLY A 66 -50.94 27.80 2.18
CA GLY A 66 -51.33 28.20 3.54
C GLY A 66 -51.72 27.03 4.45
N GLU A 67 -51.30 25.81 4.12
CA GLU A 67 -51.54 24.59 4.91
C GLU A 67 -50.60 24.53 6.14
N ASP A 68 -51.00 23.76 7.16
CA ASP A 68 -50.11 23.47 8.29
C ASP A 68 -48.95 22.57 7.86
N ILE A 69 -47.73 23.07 8.01
CA ILE A 69 -46.50 22.39 7.63
C ILE A 69 -45.76 21.80 8.84
N ALA A 70 -46.22 22.02 10.07
CA ALA A 70 -45.53 21.54 11.26
C ALA A 70 -45.32 20.01 11.28
N PRO A 71 -46.31 19.16 10.87
CA PRO A 71 -46.09 17.72 10.78
C PRO A 71 -45.05 17.33 9.72
N LEU A 72 -45.07 18.01 8.58
CA LEU A 72 -44.16 17.75 7.47
C LEU A 72 -42.71 18.16 7.80
N LEU A 73 -42.53 19.21 8.60
CA LEU A 73 -41.22 19.64 9.09
C LEU A 73 -40.64 18.61 10.07
N ALA A 74 -41.46 18.07 10.99
CA ALA A 74 -41.02 17.03 11.92
C ALA A 74 -40.59 15.73 11.21
N GLU A 75 -41.35 15.28 10.21
CA GLU A 75 -40.96 14.14 9.37
C GLU A 75 -39.65 14.39 8.60
N MET A 76 -39.45 15.62 8.11
CA MET A 76 -38.24 16.00 7.38
C MET A 76 -36.99 15.99 8.28
N ASP A 77 -37.12 16.44 9.53
CA ASP A 77 -36.03 16.43 10.50
C ASP A 77 -35.66 14.99 10.90
N ASP A 78 -36.64 14.11 11.12
CA ASP A 78 -36.39 12.69 11.38
C ASP A 78 -35.69 12.00 10.19
N MET A 79 -36.16 12.23 8.95
CA MET A 79 -35.48 11.76 7.73
C MET A 79 -34.06 12.31 7.60
N GLY A 80 -33.84 13.55 8.03
CA GLY A 80 -32.50 14.17 8.07
C GLY A 80 -31.55 13.42 9.00
N ASN A 81 -32.02 13.02 10.18
CA ASN A 81 -31.26 12.24 11.15
C ASN A 81 -30.97 10.83 10.61
N GLN A 82 -31.98 10.13 10.10
CA GLN A 82 -31.82 8.79 9.50
C GLN A 82 -30.84 8.78 8.33
N LEU A 83 -30.91 9.80 7.46
CA LEU A 83 -29.99 9.94 6.33
C LEU A 83 -28.54 10.21 6.79
N THR A 84 -28.36 10.99 7.86
CA THR A 84 -27.04 11.26 8.43
C THR A 84 -26.42 10.00 9.01
N GLU A 85 -27.21 9.22 9.75
CA GLU A 85 -26.80 7.93 10.31
C GLU A 85 -26.46 6.91 9.20
N ALA A 86 -27.32 6.77 8.19
CA ALA A 86 -27.08 5.85 7.07
C ALA A 86 -25.78 6.19 6.31
N LYS A 87 -25.48 7.49 6.12
CA LYS A 87 -24.23 7.94 5.51
C LYS A 87 -23.01 7.61 6.38
N ALA A 88 -23.08 7.87 7.68
CA ALA A 88 -21.99 7.56 8.60
C ALA A 88 -21.69 6.05 8.63
N GLN A 89 -22.73 5.21 8.64
CA GLN A 89 -22.58 3.75 8.55
C GLN A 89 -21.99 3.32 7.20
N LEU A 90 -22.42 3.92 6.09
CA LEU A 90 -21.86 3.63 4.76
C LEU A 90 -20.37 3.98 4.69
N ASP A 91 -19.99 5.15 5.20
CA ASP A 91 -18.60 5.60 5.24
C ASP A 91 -17.72 4.67 6.08
N ALA A 92 -18.24 4.20 7.22
CA ALA A 92 -17.53 3.24 8.07
C ALA A 92 -17.28 1.90 7.35
N VAL A 93 -18.29 1.37 6.65
CA VAL A 93 -18.15 0.12 5.87
C VAL A 93 -17.18 0.29 4.71
N LEU A 94 -17.24 1.43 4.00
CA LEU A 94 -16.30 1.75 2.93
C LEU A 94 -14.86 1.85 3.45
N ALA A 95 -14.66 2.46 4.62
CA ALA A 95 -13.36 2.54 5.26
C ALA A 95 -12.81 1.16 5.62
N GLU A 96 -13.66 0.26 6.15
CA GLU A 96 -13.26 -1.12 6.47
C GLU A 96 -12.91 -1.93 5.22
N ILE A 97 -13.72 -1.86 4.16
CA ILE A 97 -13.42 -2.48 2.86
C ILE A 97 -12.08 -1.97 2.33
N ASN A 98 -11.86 -0.65 2.37
CA ASN A 98 -10.62 -0.05 1.91
C ASN A 98 -9.41 -0.52 2.74
N GLN A 99 -9.56 -0.64 4.05
CA GLN A 99 -8.49 -1.15 4.93
C GLN A 99 -8.12 -2.60 4.59
N ILE A 100 -9.11 -3.46 4.33
CA ILE A 100 -8.86 -4.83 3.87
C ILE A 100 -8.15 -4.77 2.52
N ALA A 101 -8.67 -4.02 1.55
CA ALA A 101 -8.13 -3.94 0.20
C ALA A 101 -6.67 -3.43 0.17
N LEU A 102 -6.28 -2.52 1.07
CA LEU A 102 -4.91 -2.03 1.23
C LEU A 102 -3.94 -3.10 1.77
N SER A 103 -4.44 -4.15 2.41
CA SER A 103 -3.62 -5.25 2.96
C SER A 103 -3.35 -6.37 1.95
N ILE A 104 -4.15 -6.43 0.87
CA ILE A 104 -4.08 -7.50 -0.13
C ILE A 104 -2.82 -7.29 -1.01
N PRO A 105 -1.91 -8.27 -1.11
CA PRO A 105 -0.75 -8.16 -1.98
C PRO A 105 -1.17 -8.19 -3.46
N ASN A 106 -0.28 -7.74 -4.35
CA ASN A 106 -0.57 -7.76 -5.78
C ASN A 106 -0.69 -9.20 -6.33
N LEU A 107 -1.54 -9.38 -7.34
CA LEU A 107 -1.69 -10.63 -8.07
C LEU A 107 -0.42 -10.92 -8.88
N PRO A 108 0.23 -12.07 -8.68
CA PRO A 108 1.36 -12.47 -9.54
C PRO A 108 0.88 -12.71 -10.97
N ALA A 109 1.71 -12.32 -11.94
CA ALA A 109 1.45 -12.61 -13.35
C ALA A 109 1.41 -14.13 -13.62
N ASP A 110 0.80 -14.53 -14.73
CA ASP A 110 0.54 -15.94 -15.02
C ASP A 110 1.84 -16.73 -15.22
N GLU A 111 2.84 -16.10 -15.84
CA GLU A 111 4.18 -16.64 -16.10
C GLU A 111 5.06 -16.81 -14.86
N VAL A 112 4.68 -16.20 -13.71
CA VAL A 112 5.44 -16.36 -12.47
C VAL A 112 5.29 -17.81 -11.99
N PRO A 113 6.40 -18.56 -11.84
CA PRO A 113 6.35 -19.95 -11.40
C PRO A 113 5.78 -20.05 -9.99
N LEU A 114 5.09 -21.15 -9.71
CA LEU A 114 4.69 -21.49 -8.35
C LEU A 114 5.94 -21.75 -7.51
N GLY A 115 5.93 -21.23 -6.29
CA GLY A 115 7.05 -21.27 -5.37
C GLY A 115 6.58 -21.04 -3.94
N LYS A 116 6.98 -21.88 -2.99
CA LYS A 116 6.69 -21.67 -1.56
C LYS A 116 7.62 -20.62 -0.93
N ASP A 117 8.90 -20.72 -1.24
CA ASP A 117 9.97 -19.89 -0.68
C ASP A 117 11.10 -19.70 -1.71
N ASP A 118 12.21 -19.11 -1.27
CA ASP A 118 13.34 -18.76 -2.13
C ASP A 118 14.10 -19.96 -2.70
N THR A 119 13.91 -21.16 -2.13
CA THR A 119 14.55 -22.40 -2.60
C THR A 119 13.95 -22.91 -3.92
N GLU A 120 12.74 -22.49 -4.26
CA GLU A 120 12.02 -22.87 -5.48
C GLU A 120 12.19 -21.82 -6.61
N ASN A 121 13.01 -20.79 -6.39
CA ASN A 121 13.35 -19.81 -7.41
C ASN A 121 14.12 -20.46 -8.56
N LYS A 122 13.79 -20.06 -9.79
CA LYS A 122 14.43 -20.56 -11.01
C LYS A 122 15.51 -19.58 -11.48
N GLU A 123 16.73 -20.07 -11.68
CA GLU A 123 17.78 -19.31 -12.34
C GLU A 123 17.45 -19.17 -13.83
N ILE A 124 17.34 -17.93 -14.31
CA ILE A 124 17.02 -17.64 -15.71
C ILE A 124 18.28 -17.49 -16.57
N LEU A 125 19.29 -16.81 -16.03
CA LEU A 125 20.53 -16.50 -16.75
C LEU A 125 21.69 -16.40 -15.77
N ARG A 126 22.85 -16.92 -16.18
CA ARG A 126 24.15 -16.66 -15.54
C ARG A 126 25.06 -15.93 -16.50
N TRP A 127 25.78 -14.93 -16.01
CA TRP A 127 26.81 -14.24 -16.77
C TRP A 127 28.15 -14.24 -16.02
N GLY A 128 29.23 -14.56 -16.73
CA GLY A 128 30.56 -14.73 -16.16
C GLY A 128 30.79 -16.10 -15.51
N THR A 129 31.91 -16.24 -14.80
CA THR A 129 32.27 -17.45 -14.06
C THR A 129 32.79 -17.04 -12.69
N PRO A 130 32.30 -17.62 -11.57
CA PRO A 130 32.83 -17.34 -10.25
C PRO A 130 34.34 -17.55 -10.22
N ARG A 131 35.08 -16.56 -9.72
CA ARG A 131 36.53 -16.58 -9.70
C ARG A 131 37.03 -17.72 -8.81
N THR A 132 38.00 -18.48 -9.31
CA THR A 132 38.78 -19.44 -8.52
C THR A 132 39.95 -18.71 -7.87
N PHE A 133 40.19 -19.01 -6.59
CA PHE A 133 41.30 -18.46 -5.81
C PHE A 133 42.24 -19.58 -5.39
N ASP A 134 43.53 -19.28 -5.37
CA ASP A 134 44.63 -20.14 -4.91
C ASP A 134 45.01 -19.84 -3.44
N PHE A 135 44.17 -19.07 -2.74
CA PHE A 135 44.31 -18.70 -1.35
C PHE A 135 42.94 -18.71 -0.63
N GLU A 136 42.97 -18.68 0.70
CA GLU A 136 41.76 -18.61 1.52
C GLU A 136 41.05 -17.25 1.35
N VAL A 137 39.81 -17.29 0.85
CA VAL A 137 39.04 -16.08 0.56
C VAL A 137 38.53 -15.47 1.86
N LYS A 138 38.89 -14.20 2.07
CA LYS A 138 38.36 -13.38 3.17
C LYS A 138 37.05 -12.71 2.75
N ASP A 139 36.14 -12.53 3.70
CA ASP A 139 34.91 -11.80 3.47
C ASP A 139 35.14 -10.27 3.41
N HIS A 140 34.10 -9.55 3.01
CA HIS A 140 34.17 -8.09 2.88
C HIS A 140 34.36 -7.36 4.20
N VAL A 141 33.98 -7.97 5.34
CA VAL A 141 34.16 -7.40 6.68
C VAL A 141 35.65 -7.41 7.01
N THR A 142 36.27 -8.58 6.95
CA THR A 142 37.70 -8.78 7.23
C THR A 142 38.56 -7.92 6.31
N LEU A 143 38.28 -7.91 5.01
CA LEU A 143 39.01 -7.08 4.04
C LEU A 143 38.86 -5.58 4.34
N GLY A 144 37.65 -5.15 4.71
CA GLY A 144 37.37 -3.76 5.05
C GLY A 144 38.08 -3.30 6.32
N GLU A 145 38.15 -4.16 7.34
CA GLU A 145 38.87 -3.90 8.59
C GLU A 145 40.38 -3.85 8.37
N GLU A 146 40.96 -4.83 7.66
CA GLU A 146 42.40 -4.86 7.31
C GLU A 146 42.82 -3.63 6.50
N ALA A 147 41.95 -3.13 5.62
CA ALA A 147 42.18 -1.92 4.84
C ALA A 147 41.96 -0.62 5.66
N ASN A 148 41.60 -0.70 6.94
CA ASN A 148 41.14 0.43 7.77
C ASN A 148 40.02 1.25 7.09
N GLY A 149 39.21 0.59 6.27
CA GLY A 149 38.23 1.20 5.38
C GLY A 149 36.78 0.98 5.78
N LEU A 150 36.48 -0.07 6.55
CA LEU A 150 35.17 -0.33 7.18
C LEU A 150 35.32 -0.46 8.69
N ASP A 151 34.59 0.38 9.43
CA ASP A 151 34.62 0.43 10.89
C ASP A 151 33.21 0.27 11.46
N PHE A 152 32.86 -0.98 11.77
CA PHE A 152 31.57 -1.35 12.35
C PHE A 152 31.47 -0.97 13.83
N ALA A 153 32.58 -0.97 14.57
CA ALA A 153 32.60 -0.57 15.97
C ALA A 153 32.28 0.93 16.12
N ALA A 154 32.86 1.79 15.28
CA ALA A 154 32.49 3.20 15.21
C ALA A 154 31.03 3.39 14.78
N GLY A 155 30.55 2.62 13.80
CA GLY A 155 29.14 2.62 13.41
C GLY A 155 28.21 2.29 14.59
N ALA A 156 28.53 1.23 15.33
CA ALA A 156 27.81 0.82 16.53
C ALA A 156 27.84 1.88 17.64
N LYS A 157 28.99 2.54 17.86
CA LYS A 157 29.13 3.62 18.82
C LYS A 157 28.28 4.85 18.46
N LEU A 158 28.18 5.17 17.17
CA LEU A 158 27.48 6.37 16.69
C LEU A 158 25.97 6.17 16.55
N ALA A 159 25.52 5.00 16.08
CA ALA A 159 24.14 4.77 15.67
C ALA A 159 23.55 3.41 16.08
N GLY A 160 24.33 2.55 16.75
CA GLY A 160 23.91 1.21 17.17
C GLY A 160 24.17 0.12 16.11
N ALA A 161 23.63 -1.07 16.35
CA ALA A 161 23.84 -2.24 15.48
C ALA A 161 23.37 -1.98 14.04
N ARG A 162 24.01 -2.65 13.07
CA ARG A 162 23.74 -2.54 11.61
C ARG A 162 24.13 -1.20 10.96
N PHE A 163 24.97 -0.40 11.61
CA PHE A 163 25.62 0.78 11.03
C PHE A 163 27.14 0.55 10.87
N ALA A 164 27.73 1.21 9.88
CA ALA A 164 29.17 1.15 9.61
C ALA A 164 29.72 2.53 9.22
N VAL A 165 30.97 2.81 9.57
CA VAL A 165 31.69 4.00 9.09
C VAL A 165 32.67 3.57 8.01
N MET A 166 32.55 4.14 6.81
CA MET A 166 33.49 3.91 5.71
C MET A 166 34.57 4.99 5.68
N LYS A 167 35.83 4.62 5.40
CA LYS A 167 36.99 5.52 5.39
C LYS A 167 37.87 5.35 4.15
N GLY A 168 38.65 6.38 3.85
CA GLY A 168 39.74 6.34 2.87
C GLY A 168 39.32 5.84 1.48
N GLN A 169 40.09 4.89 0.93
CA GLN A 169 39.87 4.35 -0.41
C GLN A 169 38.56 3.57 -0.53
N ILE A 170 38.11 2.87 0.52
CA ILE A 170 36.83 2.15 0.51
C ILE A 170 35.65 3.13 0.41
N ALA A 171 35.67 4.22 1.18
CA ALA A 171 34.65 5.27 1.06
C ALA A 171 34.67 5.94 -0.34
N LYS A 172 35.86 6.18 -0.90
CA LYS A 172 35.99 6.71 -2.27
C LYS A 172 35.43 5.73 -3.30
N MET A 173 35.69 4.44 -3.16
CA MET A 173 35.16 3.39 -4.04
C MET A 173 33.64 3.30 -3.95
N HIS A 174 33.07 3.30 -2.75
CA HIS A 174 31.61 3.33 -2.56
C HIS A 174 30.96 4.51 -3.28
N ARG A 175 31.54 5.71 -3.18
CA ARG A 175 31.08 6.88 -3.93
C ARG A 175 31.23 6.70 -5.44
N ALA A 176 32.36 6.17 -5.90
CA ALA A 176 32.61 5.96 -7.33
C ALA A 176 31.60 5.00 -7.96
N LEU A 177 31.19 3.94 -7.25
CA LEU A 177 30.15 3.02 -7.70
C LEU A 177 28.81 3.73 -7.91
N ALA A 178 28.38 4.55 -6.95
CA ALA A 178 27.13 5.30 -7.06
C ALA A 178 27.14 6.28 -8.25
N GLN A 179 28.26 6.97 -8.48
CA GLN A 179 28.41 7.87 -9.63
C GLN A 179 28.37 7.11 -10.95
N PHE A 180 29.14 6.02 -11.07
CA PHE A 180 29.12 5.16 -12.25
C PHE A 180 27.70 4.65 -12.59
N MET A 181 26.92 4.24 -11.59
CA MET A 181 25.54 3.79 -11.80
C MET A 181 24.64 4.92 -12.32
N LEU A 182 24.77 6.14 -11.79
CA LEU A 182 24.00 7.30 -12.26
C LEU A 182 24.36 7.62 -13.72
N ASP A 183 25.65 7.80 -14.01
CA ASP A 183 26.14 8.14 -15.36
C ASP A 183 25.71 7.08 -16.38
N LEU A 184 25.87 5.79 -16.07
CA LEU A 184 25.45 4.71 -16.96
C LEU A 184 23.95 4.80 -17.31
N HIS A 185 23.11 5.04 -16.30
CA HIS A 185 21.66 5.06 -16.50
C HIS A 185 21.17 6.32 -17.21
N THR A 186 21.78 7.47 -16.95
CA THR A 186 21.41 8.75 -17.55
C THR A 186 21.94 8.89 -18.98
N GLU A 187 23.17 8.45 -19.24
CA GLU A 187 23.83 8.62 -20.54
C GLU A 187 23.44 7.50 -21.53
N GLN A 188 23.24 6.27 -21.07
CA GLN A 188 23.06 5.11 -21.97
C GLN A 188 21.67 4.47 -21.94
N HIS A 189 20.94 4.58 -20.82
CA HIS A 189 19.64 3.91 -20.66
C HIS A 189 18.44 4.88 -20.68
N GLY A 190 18.69 6.19 -20.85
CA GLY A 190 17.64 7.20 -21.02
C GLY A 190 16.88 7.57 -19.74
N TYR A 191 17.44 7.31 -18.57
CA TYR A 191 16.84 7.75 -17.31
C TYR A 191 17.09 9.24 -17.06
N LEU A 192 16.11 9.94 -16.48
CA LEU A 192 16.26 11.31 -16.01
C LEU A 192 16.72 11.31 -14.54
N GLU A 193 17.91 11.87 -14.27
CA GLU A 193 18.38 12.01 -12.90
C GLU A 193 17.49 12.97 -12.10
N THR A 194 17.09 12.56 -10.90
CA THR A 194 16.22 13.36 -10.02
C THR A 194 16.70 13.27 -8.59
N TYR A 195 16.98 14.41 -7.96
CA TYR A 195 17.26 14.49 -6.53
C TYR A 195 15.93 14.66 -5.76
N VAL A 196 15.68 13.80 -4.76
CA VAL A 196 14.40 13.72 -4.05
C VAL A 196 14.57 13.78 -2.53
N PRO A 197 13.54 14.22 -1.77
CA PRO A 197 13.54 14.13 -0.32
C PRO A 197 13.66 12.69 0.20
N TYR A 198 14.40 12.50 1.30
CA TYR A 198 14.51 11.20 1.98
C TYR A 198 13.47 11.00 3.09
N LEU A 199 12.79 12.08 3.48
CA LEU A 199 11.63 12.06 4.37
C LEU A 199 10.39 12.30 3.53
N VAL A 200 9.39 11.43 3.70
CA VAL A 200 8.16 11.45 2.91
C VAL A 200 6.93 11.43 3.80
N ASN A 201 5.84 11.99 3.30
CA ASN A 201 4.55 11.94 4.00
C ASN A 201 3.94 10.53 3.93
N HIS A 202 2.92 10.28 4.77
CA HIS A 202 2.22 8.99 4.79
C HIS A 202 1.60 8.64 3.45
N ALA A 203 1.01 9.62 2.74
CA ALA A 203 0.38 9.41 1.44
C ALA A 203 1.34 8.77 0.41
N THR A 204 2.61 9.18 0.43
CA THR A 204 3.66 8.60 -0.43
C THR A 204 3.86 7.12 -0.12
N LEU A 205 3.95 6.76 1.17
CA LEU A 205 4.14 5.37 1.61
C LEU A 205 2.92 4.48 1.33
N TYR A 206 1.70 5.03 1.36
CA TYR A 206 0.50 4.32 0.91
C TYR A 206 0.53 4.09 -0.61
N GLY A 207 0.96 5.10 -1.39
CA GLY A 207 1.02 5.02 -2.85
C GLY A 207 1.91 3.89 -3.36
N THR A 208 3.03 3.63 -2.68
CA THR A 208 3.99 2.57 -3.04
C THR A 208 3.85 1.28 -2.24
N GLY A 209 2.87 1.19 -1.32
CA GLY A 209 2.50 -0.03 -0.61
C GLY A 209 3.32 -0.36 0.64
N GLN A 210 4.17 0.55 1.13
CA GLN A 210 4.86 0.41 2.41
C GLN A 210 3.86 0.46 3.57
N LEU A 211 2.93 1.41 3.53
CA LEU A 211 1.80 1.46 4.45
C LEU A 211 0.54 0.89 3.79
N PRO A 212 -0.35 0.23 4.56
CA PRO A 212 -0.30 0.06 6.01
C PRO A 212 0.47 -1.21 6.47
N LYS A 213 0.89 -2.08 5.55
CA LYS A 213 1.35 -3.44 5.86
C LYS A 213 2.70 -3.49 6.58
N PHE A 214 3.64 -2.63 6.21
CA PHE A 214 5.02 -2.65 6.71
C PHE A 214 5.25 -1.46 7.67
N GLY A 215 4.49 -1.41 8.76
CA GLY A 215 4.42 -0.24 9.67
C GLY A 215 5.62 0.03 10.57
N LYS A 216 6.73 -0.71 10.45
CA LYS A 216 7.97 -0.45 11.21
C LYS A 216 8.97 0.31 10.34
N ILE A 217 8.68 1.58 10.10
CA ILE A 217 9.56 2.51 9.36
C ILE A 217 9.99 3.60 10.35
N TYR A 218 11.20 4.14 10.19
CA TYR A 218 11.64 5.28 10.98
C TYR A 218 10.70 6.47 10.75
N SER A 219 10.05 6.95 11.82
CA SER A 219 9.12 8.08 11.80
C SER A 219 9.67 9.25 12.61
N ILE A 220 9.47 10.46 12.10
CA ILE A 220 9.69 11.69 12.85
C ILE A 220 8.31 12.12 13.36
N LEU A 221 8.19 12.33 14.68
CA LEU A 221 6.95 12.77 15.35
C LEU A 221 6.61 14.23 15.01
#